data_AF-A0A2M8QWM8-F1
#
_entry.id   AF-A0A2M8QWM8-F1
#
_cell.length_a   1.000
_cell.length_b   1.000
_cell.length_c   1.000
_cell.angle_alpha   90.00
_cell.angle_beta   90.00
_cell.angle_gamma   90.00
#
_symmetry.space_group_name_H-M   'P 1'
#
loop_
_entity.id
_entity.type
_entity.pdbx_description
1 polymer ?
#
loop_
_entity_poly.entity_id
_entity_poly.type
_entity_poly.pdbx_seq_one_letter_code
_entity_poly.pdbx_strand_id
1 'polypeptide(L)'
;GKTEPEVIYAIAGREDVMHSGAFQRLRNVTIEMLGCYRGRDWQGALDAIERGRHSEDADTLEKLFKLYEARIKEFQINPPAEGWTGAYALLTK
;
A
#
# COMPACT_ATOMS: atom_id res chain seq x y z
N GLY A 1 14.18 23.77 8.34
CA GLY A 1 13.08 23.06 7.65
C GLY A 1 13.67 22.04 6.72
N LYS A 2 13.65 20.77 7.11
CA LYS A 2 13.90 19.63 6.23
C LYS A 2 13.01 18.52 6.75
N THR A 3 11.82 18.43 6.18
CA THR A 3 10.87 17.35 6.44
C THR A 3 11.43 16.13 5.69
N GLU A 4 12.36 15.44 6.33
CA GLU A 4 12.82 14.13 5.85
C GLU A 4 11.65 13.14 6.01
N PRO A 5 11.44 12.25 5.02
CA PRO A 5 10.35 11.29 5.09
C PRO A 5 10.56 10.40 6.31
N GLU A 6 9.50 10.25 7.11
CA GLU A 6 9.49 9.33 8.25
C GLU A 6 9.75 7.91 7.70
N VAL A 7 11.00 7.46 7.84
CA VAL A 7 11.38 6.08 7.59
C VAL A 7 10.62 5.26 8.62
N ILE A 8 9.72 4.41 8.15
CA ILE A 8 9.03 3.42 8.98
C ILE A 8 10.12 2.47 9.50
N TYR A 9 10.71 2.80 10.65
CA TYR A 9 11.41 1.84 11.50
C TYR A 9 10.33 1.02 12.21
N ALA A 10 9.71 0.09 11.47
CA ALA A 10 9.21 -1.10 12.13
C ALA A 10 10.45 -1.72 12.78
N ILE A 11 10.43 -1.93 14.10
CA ILE A 11 11.52 -2.53 14.86
C ILE A 11 12.05 -3.71 14.06
N ALA A 12 13.18 -3.51 13.39
CA ALA A 12 13.85 -4.52 12.60
C ALA A 12 14.47 -5.46 13.61
N GLY A 13 13.65 -6.41 14.09
CA GLY A 13 14.11 -7.52 14.89
C GLY A 13 15.08 -8.31 14.03
N ARG A 14 16.37 -8.05 14.23
CA ARG A 14 17.54 -8.76 13.68
C ARG A 14 17.67 -8.73 12.14
N GLU A 15 18.91 -8.63 11.67
CA GLU A 15 19.27 -8.59 10.23
C GLU A 15 18.73 -9.80 9.43
N ASP A 16 18.49 -10.94 10.11
CA ASP A 16 17.93 -12.16 9.54
C ASP A 16 16.51 -11.99 8.98
N VAL A 17 15.66 -11.15 9.59
CA VAL A 17 14.30 -10.87 9.12
C VAL A 17 14.31 -9.98 7.87
N MET A 18 15.22 -9.01 7.78
CA MET A 18 15.38 -8.14 6.60
C MET A 18 15.81 -8.91 5.35
N HIS A 19 16.60 -9.97 5.52
CA HIS A 19 17.01 -10.87 4.44
C HIS A 19 16.04 -12.02 4.18
N SER A 20 14.98 -12.15 4.99
CA SER A 20 13.97 -13.17 4.75
C SER A 20 13.23 -12.89 3.44
N GLY A 21 13.06 -13.95 2.63
CA GLY A 21 12.31 -13.85 1.38
C GLY A 21 10.86 -13.40 1.60
N ALA A 22 10.27 -13.78 2.74
CA ALA A 22 8.95 -13.35 3.20
C ALA A 22 8.83 -11.82 3.31
N PHE A 23 9.72 -11.20 4.08
CA PHE A 23 9.70 -9.74 4.29
C PHE A 23 9.92 -8.98 2.98
N GLN A 24 10.85 -9.44 2.13
CA GLN A 24 11.12 -8.80 0.85
C GLN A 24 9.91 -8.88 -0.10
N ARG A 25 9.20 -10.01 -0.13
CA ARG A 25 7.95 -10.16 -0.90
C ARG A 25 6.88 -9.18 -0.43
N LEU A 26 6.61 -9.14 0.88
CA LEU A 26 5.62 -8.22 1.45
C LEU A 26 5.97 -6.75 1.17
N ARG A 27 7.25 -6.38 1.34
CA ARG A 27 7.75 -5.04 1.03
C ARG A 27 7.52 -4.69 -0.43
N ASN A 28 7.89 -5.58 -1.35
CA ASN A 28 7.79 -5.33 -2.78
C ASN A 28 6.33 -5.17 -3.22
N VAL A 29 5.42 -6.05 -2.74
CA VAL A 29 3.98 -5.93 -2.98
C VAL A 29 3.43 -4.59 -2.46
N THR A 30 3.85 -4.17 -1.27
CA THR A 30 3.38 -2.90 -0.67
C THR A 30 3.86 -1.69 -1.49
N ILE A 31 5.13 -1.70 -1.92
CA ILE A 31 5.70 -0.63 -2.76
C ILE A 31 4.95 -0.54 -4.09
N GLU A 32 4.70 -1.69 -4.73
CA GLU A 32 3.99 -1.77 -6.00
C GLU A 32 2.55 -1.25 -5.86
N MET A 33 1.79 -1.75 -4.89
CA MET A 33 0.43 -1.32 -4.61
C MET A 33 0.35 0.20 -4.41
N LEU A 34 1.22 0.77 -3.58
CA LEU A 34 1.23 2.21 -3.30
C LEU A 34 1.68 3.04 -4.51
N GLY A 35 2.57 2.51 -5.34
CA GLY A 35 2.99 3.13 -6.60
C GLY A 35 1.81 3.26 -7.56
N CYS A 36 1.14 2.14 -7.84
CA CYS A 36 -0.05 2.11 -8.69
C CYS A 36 -1.16 3.00 -8.15
N TYR A 37 -1.45 2.92 -6.83
CA TYR A 37 -2.48 3.74 -6.19
C TYR A 37 -2.25 5.24 -6.37
N ARG A 38 -1.02 5.73 -6.14
CA ARG A 38 -0.69 7.15 -6.32
C ARG A 38 -0.68 7.57 -7.79
N GLY A 39 -0.34 6.64 -8.69
CA GLY A 39 -0.41 6.82 -10.14
C GLY A 39 -1.82 6.73 -10.72
N ARG A 40 -2.85 6.46 -9.89
CA ARG A 40 -4.24 6.19 -10.32
C ARG A 40 -4.37 4.95 -11.22
N ASP A 41 -3.37 4.08 -11.20
CA ASP A 41 -3.46 2.75 -11.79
C ASP A 41 -4.23 1.84 -10.83
N TRP A 42 -5.56 1.98 -10.85
CA TRP A 42 -6.45 1.26 -9.95
C TRP A 42 -6.38 -0.24 -10.14
N GLN A 43 -6.30 -0.70 -11.39
CA GLN A 43 -6.21 -2.13 -11.69
C GLN A 43 -4.88 -2.70 -11.20
N GLY A 44 -3.74 -2.04 -11.51
CA GLY A 44 -2.44 -2.49 -11.02
C GLY A 44 -2.35 -2.54 -9.49
N ALA A 45 -2.98 -1.59 -8.80
CA ALA A 45 -3.06 -1.60 -7.34
C ALA A 45 -3.89 -2.77 -6.80
N LEU A 46 -5.03 -3.09 -7.42
CA LEU A 46 -5.86 -4.24 -7.06
C LEU A 46 -5.16 -5.57 -7.36
N ASP A 47 -4.46 -5.68 -8.48
CA ASP A 47 -3.69 -6.88 -8.83
C ASP A 47 -2.54 -7.12 -7.85
N ALA A 48 -1.86 -6.06 -7.40
CA ALA A 48 -0.83 -6.14 -6.37
C ALA A 48 -1.41 -6.60 -5.01
N ILE A 49 -2.58 -6.07 -4.63
CA ILE A 49 -3.30 -6.50 -3.42
C ILE A 49 -3.61 -8.00 -3.50
N GLU A 50 -4.12 -8.48 -4.63
CA GLU A 50 -4.50 -9.89 -4.79
C GLU A 50 -3.28 -10.81 -4.73
N ARG A 51 -2.17 -10.45 -5.38
CA ARG A 51 -0.89 -11.17 -5.24
C ARG A 51 -0.42 -11.22 -3.78
N GLY A 52 -0.57 -10.13 -3.04
CA GLY A 52 -0.25 -10.06 -1.62
C GLY A 52 -1.08 -11.03 -0.77
N ARG A 53 -2.37 -11.17 -1.07
CA ARG A 53 -3.29 -12.10 -0.37
C ARG A 53 -2.96 -13.57 -0.62
N HIS A 54 -2.33 -13.89 -1.75
CA HIS A 54 -1.87 -15.24 -2.06
C HIS A 54 -0.48 -15.58 -1.49
N SER A 55 0.17 -14.63 -0.80
CA SER A 55 1.47 -14.89 -0.16
C SER A 55 1.30 -15.56 1.21
N GLU A 56 2.32 -16.33 1.62
CA GLU A 56 2.34 -17.06 2.90
C GLU A 56 2.12 -16.16 4.13
N ASP A 57 2.41 -14.86 4.01
CA ASP A 57 2.33 -13.87 5.08
C ASP A 57 1.18 -12.86 4.88
N ALA A 58 0.16 -13.20 4.09
CA ALA A 58 -0.96 -12.34 3.73
C ALA A 58 -1.64 -11.67 4.94
N ASP A 59 -1.78 -12.39 6.05
CA ASP A 59 -2.39 -11.90 7.29
C ASP A 59 -1.69 -10.65 7.84
N THR A 60 -0.38 -10.52 7.60
CA THR A 60 0.43 -9.37 8.05
C THR A 60 -0.06 -8.06 7.42
N LEU A 61 -0.51 -8.10 6.17
CA LEU A 61 -0.93 -6.93 5.41
C LEU A 61 -2.45 -6.86 5.16
N GLU A 62 -3.23 -7.81 5.68
CA GLU A 62 -4.66 -7.94 5.39
C GLU A 62 -5.43 -6.63 5.63
N LYS A 63 -5.18 -5.96 6.77
CA LYS A 63 -5.82 -4.68 7.10
C LYS A 63 -5.45 -3.57 6.10
N LEU A 64 -4.19 -3.55 5.65
CA LEU A 64 -3.71 -2.58 4.68
C LEU A 64 -4.38 -2.81 3.32
N PHE A 65 -4.44 -4.06 2.87
CA PHE A 65 -5.09 -4.45 1.63
C PHE A 65 -6.58 -4.10 1.62
N LYS A 66 -7.32 -4.43 2.69
CA LYS A 66 -8.74 -4.06 2.83
C LYS A 66 -8.95 -2.55 2.77
N LEU A 67 -8.08 -1.77 3.43
CA LEU A 67 -8.17 -0.31 3.42
C LEU A 67 -7.99 0.26 2.02
N TYR A 68 -6.92 -0.13 1.32
CA TYR A 68 -6.64 0.41 -0.02
C TYR A 68 -7.62 -0.09 -1.08
N GLU A 69 -8.08 -1.34 -1.00
CA GLU A 69 -9.14 -1.84 -1.87
C GLU A 69 -10.42 -1.01 -1.73
N ALA A 70 -10.86 -0.72 -0.49
CA ALA A 70 -12.05 0.10 -0.26
C ALA A 70 -11.90 1.51 -0.87
N ARG A 71 -10.74 2.14 -0.69
CA ARG A 71 -10.45 3.46 -1.27
C ARG A 71 -10.42 3.43 -2.80
N ILE A 72 -9.84 2.39 -3.40
CA ILE A 72 -9.80 2.24 -4.85
C ILE A 72 -11.21 2.09 -5.41
N LYS A 73 -12.06 1.25 -4.80
CA LYS A 73 -13.46 1.07 -5.21
C LYS A 73 -14.23 2.39 -5.14
N GLU A 74 -13.99 3.19 -4.12
CA GLU A 74 -14.59 4.53 -4.03
C GLU A 74 -14.09 5.45 -5.15
N PHE A 75 -12.79 5.49 -5.43
CA PHE A 75 -12.23 6.32 -6.50
C PHE A 75 -12.60 5.86 -7.91
N GLN A 76 -12.96 4.60 -8.11
CA GLN A 76 -13.53 4.14 -9.37
C GLN A 76 -14.94 4.72 -9.61
N ILE A 77 -15.71 4.96 -8.55
CA ILE A 77 -17.04 5.57 -8.62
C ILE A 77 -16.94 7.10 -8.62
N ASN A 78 -16.05 7.64 -7.79
CA ASN A 78 -15.83 9.07 -7.56
C ASN A 78 -14.36 9.41 -7.84
N PRO A 79 -13.96 9.60 -9.11
CA PRO A 79 -12.57 9.86 -9.45
C PRO A 79 -11.98 11.05 -8.67
N PRO A 80 -10.74 10.95 -8.19
CA PRO A 80 -10.09 12.05 -7.50
C PRO A 80 -9.85 13.23 -8.47
N ALA A 81 -9.79 14.44 -7.92
CA ALA A 81 -9.54 15.66 -8.70
C ALA A 81 -8.24 15.57 -9.54
N GLU A 82 -8.16 16.34 -10.62
CA GLU A 82 -7.03 16.33 -11.54
C GLU A 82 -5.67 16.57 -10.84
N GLY A 83 -5.64 17.41 -9.80
CA GLY A 83 -4.44 17.69 -8.99
C GLY A 83 -4.19 16.75 -7.79
N TRP A 84 -4.89 15.62 -7.69
CA TRP A 84 -4.75 14.70 -6.55
C TRP A 84 -3.35 14.09 -6.43
N THR A 85 -2.77 14.17 -5.23
CA THR A 85 -1.38 13.80 -4.91
C THR A 85 -1.24 12.45 -4.18
N GLY A 86 -2.30 11.63 -4.17
CA GLY A 86 -2.30 10.34 -3.46
C GLY A 86 -2.88 10.38 -2.04
N ALA A 87 -3.42 11.52 -1.61
CA ALA A 87 -4.00 11.69 -0.27
C ALA A 87 -5.49 11.33 -0.25
N TYR A 88 -5.88 10.31 0.50
CA TYR A 88 -7.29 10.01 0.73
C TYR A 88 -7.83 10.90 1.85
N ALA A 89 -8.59 11.93 1.51
CA ALA A 89 -9.31 12.74 2.49
C ALA A 89 -10.60 12.00 2.86
N LEU A 90 -10.77 11.66 4.14
CA LEU A 90 -12.07 11.24 4.66
C LEU A 90 -13.01 12.44 4.55
N LEU A 91 -13.90 12.44 3.56
CA LEU A 91 -15.01 13.38 3.50
C LEU A 91 -16.07 12.95 4.51
N THR A 92 -15.79 13.11 5.80
CA THR A 92 -16.83 13.06 6.83
C THR A 92 -17.71 14.31 6.68
N LYS A 93 -18.98 14.09 6.32
CA LYS A 93 -20.09 15.01 6.61
C LYS A 93 -20.64 14.73 7.99
#